data_AF-A0A1V4YMK5-F1
#
_entry.id   AF-A0A1V4YMK5-F1
#
_cell.length_a   1.000
_cell.length_b   1.000
_cell.length_c   1.000
_cell.angle_alpha   90.00
_cell.angle_beta   90.00
_cell.angle_gamma   90.00
#
_symmetry.space_group_name_H-M   'P 1'
#
loop_
_entity.id
_entity.type
_entity.pdbx_description
1 polymer ?
#
loop_
_entity_poly.entity_id
_entity_poly.type
_entity_poly.pdbx_seq_one_letter_code
_entity_poly.pdbx_strand_id
1 'polypeptide(L)' 'MAELDKEQQKAFVDEIMAANNLKGASKKRLIVFLCERYGWDKQKVQHRLKRATLAQRYAESH' A
#
# COMPACT_ATOMS: atom_id res chain seq x y z
N MET A 1 19.37 5.84 0.43
CA MET A 1 17.96 6.21 0.25
C MET A 1 17.58 7.04 1.46
N ALA A 2 16.96 8.21 1.29
CA ALA A 2 16.50 8.99 2.44
C ALA A 2 15.44 8.17 3.18
N GLU A 3 15.71 7.80 4.44
CA GLU A 3 14.67 7.22 5.29
C GLU A 3 13.63 8.31 5.53
N LEU A 4 12.41 8.10 5.05
CA LEU A 4 11.29 8.96 5.40
C LEU A 4 11.13 8.93 6.92
N ASP A 5 10.91 10.08 7.54
CA ASP A 5 10.57 10.14 8.96
C ASP A 5 9.20 9.47 9.22
N LYS A 6 8.89 9.19 10.49
CA LYS A 6 7.65 8.47 10.84
C LYS A 6 6.37 9.21 10.41
N GLU A 7 6.40 10.53 10.34
CA GLU A 7 5.24 11.34 9.93
C GLU A 7 5.03 11.26 8.43
N GLN A 8 6.11 11.36 7.66
CA GLN A 8 6.14 11.18 6.22
C GLN A 8 5.72 9.77 5.82
N GLN A 9 6.20 8.74 6.53
CA GLN A 9 5.79 7.36 6.33
C GLN A 9 4.29 7.18 6.56
N LYS A 10 3.77 7.75 7.65
CA LYS A 10 2.34 7.71 7.96
C LYS A 10 1.52 8.44 6.88
N ALA A 11 1.93 9.64 6.48
CA ALA A 11 1.26 10.42 5.46
C ALA A 11 1.23 9.68 4.11
N PHE A 12 2.35 9.05 3.72
CA PHE A 12 2.46 8.26 2.50
C PHE A 12 1.49 7.07 2.50
N VAL A 13 1.45 6.32 3.61
CA VAL A 13 0.55 5.17 3.75
C VAL A 13 -0.92 5.61 3.74
N ASP A 14 -1.23 6.69 4.46
CA ASP A 14 -2.59 7.24 4.54
C ASP A 14 -3.05 7.78 3.17
N GLU A 15 -2.15 8.39 2.38
CA GLU A 15 -2.41 8.82 1.00
C GLU A 15 -2.74 7.62 0.09
N ILE A 16 -1.98 6.54 0.15
CA ILE A 16 -2.23 5.33 -0.65
C ILE A 16 -3.55 4.67 -0.25
N MET A 17 -3.85 4.61 1.05
CA MET A 17 -5.14 4.11 1.54
C MET A 17 -6.31 4.93 0.97
N ALA A 18 -6.22 6.27 1.04
CA ALA A 18 -7.24 7.17 0.53
C ALA A 18 -7.41 7.04 -0.99
N ALA A 19 -6.31 7.05 -1.76
CA ALA A 19 -6.32 6.96 -3.22
C ALA A 19 -6.92 5.65 -3.76
N ASN A 20 -6.90 4.57 -2.97
CA ASN A 20 -7.47 3.28 -3.33
C ASN A 20 -8.79 2.98 -2.60
N ASN A 21 -9.32 3.95 -1.84
CA ASN A 21 -10.50 3.81 -0.99
C ASN A 21 -10.45 2.56 -0.07
N LEU A 22 -9.26 2.27 0.46
CA LEU A 22 -9.02 1.13 1.33
C LEU A 22 -9.26 1.50 2.79
N LYS A 23 -9.84 0.56 3.54
CA LYS A 23 -10.06 0.69 4.99
C LYS A 23 -9.57 -0.55 5.72
N GLY A 24 -9.28 -0.38 7.01
CA GLY A 24 -8.93 -1.46 7.92
C GLY A 24 -7.42 -1.71 8.08
N ALA A 25 -7.06 -2.24 9.25
CA ALA A 25 -5.67 -2.45 9.66
C ALA A 25 -4.91 -3.45 8.77
N SER A 26 -5.59 -4.45 8.21
CA SER A 26 -4.96 -5.45 7.34
C SER A 26 -4.40 -4.82 6.06
N LYS A 27 -5.18 -3.95 5.38
CA LYS A 27 -4.72 -3.25 4.18
C LYS A 27 -3.60 -2.26 4.50
N LYS A 28 -3.68 -1.57 5.64
CA LYS A 28 -2.60 -0.69 6.12
C LYS A 28 -1.29 -1.45 6.33
N ARG A 29 -1.33 -2.62 6.97
CA ARG A 29 -0.15 -3.50 7.15
C ARG A 29 0.43 -3.97 5.81
N LEU A 30 -0.42 -4.33 4.85
CA LEU A 30 0.02 -4.69 3.51
C LEU A 30 0.77 -3.54 2.83
N ILE A 31 0.24 -2.31 2.91
CA ILE A 31 0.89 -1.14 2.29
C ILE A 31 2.24 -0.86 2.95
N VAL A 32 2.33 -0.87 4.29
CA VAL A 32 3.60 -0.69 5.01
C VAL A 32 4.65 -1.71 4.56
N PHE A 33 4.27 -2.99 4.51
CA PHE A 33 5.15 -4.05 4.02
C PHE A 33 5.64 -3.81 2.58
N LEU A 34 4.75 -3.33 1.69
CA LEU A 34 5.13 -2.99 0.32
C LEU A 34 6.06 -1.76 0.30
N CYS A 35 5.81 -0.75 1.12
CA CYS A 35 6.67 0.43 1.23
C CYS A 35 8.09 0.04 1.67
N GLU A 36 8.22 -0.77 2.72
CA GLU A 36 9.51 -1.28 3.20
C GLU A 36 10.23 -2.08 2.11
N ARG A 37 9.50 -2.97 1.42
CA ARG A 37 10.07 -3.82 0.36
C ARG A 37 10.53 -3.06 -0.87
N TYR A 38 9.85 -1.97 -1.24
CA TYR A 38 10.14 -1.20 -2.45
C TYR A 38 10.84 0.14 -2.18
N GLY A 39 11.32 0.35 -0.95
CA GLY A 39 12.05 1.58 -0.58
C GLY A 39 11.20 2.83 -0.72
N TRP A 40 9.91 2.75 -0.35
CA TRP A 40 8.96 3.86 -0.39
C TRP A 40 8.70 4.44 -1.80
N ASP A 41 8.98 3.66 -2.85
CA ASP A 41 8.65 4.02 -4.22
C ASP A 41 7.15 3.90 -4.49
N LYS A 42 6.47 5.04 -4.59
CA LYS A 42 5.01 5.12 -4.78
C LYS A 42 4.51 4.36 -6.00
N GLN A 43 5.24 4.41 -7.13
CA GLN A 43 4.81 3.73 -8.35
C GLN A 43 4.86 2.21 -8.17
N LYS A 44 5.95 1.69 -7.61
CA LYS A 44 6.09 0.24 -7.34
C LYS A 44 5.09 -0.26 -6.31
N VAL A 45 4.89 0.48 -5.22
CA VAL A 45 3.91 0.15 -4.19
C VAL A 45 2.50 0.10 -4.78
N GLN A 46 2.09 1.12 -5.54
CA GLN A 46 0.78 1.15 -6.18
C GLN A 46 0.60 0.02 -7.20
N HIS A 47 1.60 -0.25 -8.04
CA HIS A 47 1.53 -1.33 -9.02
C HIS A 47 1.30 -2.69 -8.32
N ARG A 48 2.06 -2.96 -7.25
CA ARG A 48 1.93 -4.22 -6.53
C ARG A 48 0.63 -4.31 -5.74
N LEU A 49 0.19 -3.20 -5.13
CA LEU A 49 -1.07 -3.12 -4.40
C LEU A 49 -2.27 -3.40 -5.32
N LYS A 50 -2.33 -2.79 -6.50
CA LYS A 50 -3.38 -3.04 -7.51
C LYS A 50 -3.47 -4.51 -7.90
N ARG A 51 -2.33 -5.18 -8.08
CA ARG A 51 -2.31 -6.62 -8.40
C ARG A 51 -2.81 -7.48 -7.24
N ALA A 52 -2.43 -7.14 -6.00
CA ALA A 52 -2.87 -7.86 -4.81
C ALA A 52 -4.38 -7.72 -4.59
N THR A 53 -4.93 -6.52 -4.77
CA THR A 53 -6.38 -6.28 -4.63
C THR A 53 -7.19 -6.89 -5.76
N LEU A 54 -6.69 -6.88 -7.00
CA LEU A 54 -7.34 -7.55 -8.13
C LEU A 54 -7.42 -9.06 -7.92
N ALA A 55 -6.33 -9.69 -7.45
CA ALA A 55 -6.31 -11.11 -7.12
C ALA A 55 -7.34 -11.48 -6.05
N GLN A 56 -7.50 -10.64 -5.02
CA GLN A 56 -8.53 -10.83 -3.99
C GLN A 56 -9.95 -10.74 -4.57
N ARG A 57 -10.23 -9.74 -5.41
CA ARG A 57 -11.55 -9.60 -6.05
C ARG A 57 -11.88 -10.79 -6.96
N TYR A 58 -10.89 -11.28 -7.70
CA TYR A 58 -11.09 -12.46 -8.56
C TYR A 58 -11.41 -13.71 -7.74
N ALA A 59 -10.72 -13.93 -6.62
CA ALA A 59 -10.98 -15.04 -5.71
C ALA A 59 -12.31 -14.93 -4.94
N GLU A 60 -12.84 -13.72 -4.74
CA GLU A 60 -14.16 -13.49 -4.13
C GLU A 60 -15.32 -13.65 -5.14
N SER A 61 -15.02 -13.60 -6.45
CA SER A 61 -16.03 -13.65 -7.52
C SER A 61 -16.18 -15.03 -8.19
N HIS A 62 -15.36 -16.02 -7.83
CA HIS A 62 -15.32 -17.38 -8.38
C HIS A 62 -15.30 -18.42 -7.25
#